data_AF-A0A0G4H4P7-F1
#
_entry.id   AF-A0A0G4H4P7-F1
#
_cell.length_a   1.000
_cell.length_b   1.000
_cell.length_c   1.000
_cell.angle_alpha   90.00
_cell.angle_beta   90.00
_cell.angle_gamma   90.00
#
_symmetry.space_group_name_H-M   'P 1'
#
loop_
_entity.id
_entity.type
_entity.pdbx_description
1 polymer ?
#
loop_
_entity_poly.entity_id
_entity_poly.type
_entity_poly.pdbx_seq_one_letter_code
_entity_poly.pdbx_strand_id
1 'polypeptide(L)'
;MSESISKDASAQQVCRAARCEPLIHSQALSNWCNRIRFSAAKLAVRKKDFGIAFVLGIRHLCDRCVAPRQTMEAELAARQFSAHAILNELHVPVTAICDAISQLHAQIRQADEDAQQERIKHGASDPSAASPDDVLLLNVGGSEWRVKRKLLTQGEGVEGTLLAALCSGCWDGRLVRDDKQRVFLNMDSEAFRAIHKAILDAETMRTSGKAASVKHLIDDAAKRNQTGPHDFWVKLMMSPLDKTTPAEATSSGGAGTDLRLPTTGIPAEMGDTVKRLEGIMKAFAAEKARLEGQLRAANTRRDHLNKEIQAVEPFLLPLSGGDHIRSVDACGQVISTTQSTVDTMNQELINRFDMWPGPVDVVQPDHISRIVDHHRRQRLGASPAEANVPLQMDTAREQAAFDINAAMYGVVKTDTPHGAQQTSDSDGFTSIPFGDWYRIVTEGSGRVPTLNDSVRYDWIAWCDAFDGQRRVYDRRGWVYRVSDMGGWLREAVLSMRVGEVRQIKLPDDYIDRYAQLRLISIE
;
A
#
# COMPACT_ATOMS: atom_id res chain seq x y z
N MET A 1 2.78 39.87 -43.31
CA MET A 1 3.12 38.71 -44.17
C MET A 1 2.66 37.47 -43.41
N SER A 2 1.35 37.22 -43.45
CA SER A 2 0.71 36.12 -44.23
C SER A 2 0.93 34.77 -43.54
N GLU A 3 0.16 34.46 -42.48
CA GLU A 3 -1.12 33.72 -42.56
C GLU A 3 -1.04 32.44 -43.41
N SER A 4 -1.14 31.29 -42.75
CA SER A 4 -1.77 30.10 -43.33
C SER A 4 -2.49 29.31 -42.23
N ILE A 5 -3.78 29.61 -42.17
CA ILE A 5 -4.85 28.87 -41.52
C ILE A 5 -4.97 27.48 -42.16
N SER A 6 -5.12 26.44 -41.35
CA SER A 6 -5.67 25.16 -41.78
C SER A 6 -6.66 24.68 -40.73
N LYS A 7 -7.94 24.87 -41.05
CA LYS A 7 -9.11 24.28 -40.38
C LYS A 7 -9.72 23.23 -41.31
N ASP A 8 -10.33 22.23 -40.67
CA ASP A 8 -11.36 21.30 -41.16
C ASP A 8 -10.87 20.21 -42.15
N ALA A 9 -11.28 18.94 -42.10
CA ALA A 9 -12.41 18.28 -41.47
C ALA A 9 -12.18 16.75 -41.38
N SER A 10 -13.09 16.06 -40.68
CA SER A 10 -13.39 14.61 -40.71
C SER A 10 -12.52 13.75 -39.76
N ALA A 11 -13.05 12.92 -38.85
CA ALA A 11 -14.27 12.11 -38.94
C ALA A 11 -14.90 11.84 -37.56
N GLN A 12 -16.23 11.87 -37.53
CA GLN A 12 -17.08 11.23 -36.52
C GLN A 12 -16.94 9.70 -36.61
N GLN A 13 -16.41 9.03 -35.57
CA GLN A 13 -16.53 7.58 -35.28
C GLN A 13 -15.50 7.27 -34.16
N VAL A 14 -15.76 6.68 -32.99
CA VAL A 14 -16.80 5.79 -32.47
C VAL A 14 -16.84 5.99 -30.94
N CYS A 15 -17.89 6.61 -30.39
CA CYS A 15 -18.24 6.39 -28.98
C CYS A 15 -18.94 5.03 -28.88
N ARG A 16 -18.15 3.94 -28.86
CA ARG A 16 -18.64 2.66 -28.34
C ARG A 16 -18.53 2.75 -26.83
N ALA A 17 -19.57 3.30 -26.23
CA ALA A 17 -19.90 3.01 -24.85
C ALA A 17 -19.78 1.50 -24.66
N ALA A 18 -18.93 1.09 -23.71
CA ALA A 18 -18.98 -0.25 -23.16
C ALA A 18 -20.43 -0.48 -22.73
N ARG A 19 -21.13 -1.33 -23.48
CA ARG A 19 -22.38 -1.91 -23.02
C ARG A 19 -21.99 -2.78 -21.83
N CYS A 20 -22.13 -2.25 -20.62
CA CYS A 20 -22.68 -3.06 -19.56
C CYS A 20 -23.97 -3.63 -20.14
N GLU A 21 -24.00 -4.93 -20.46
CA GLU A 21 -25.26 -5.59 -20.73
C GLU A 21 -26.17 -5.27 -19.54
N PRO A 22 -27.31 -4.59 -19.75
CA PRO A 22 -28.24 -4.43 -18.66
C PRO A 22 -28.71 -5.83 -18.29
N LEU A 23 -28.72 -6.15 -17.00
CA LEU A 23 -29.37 -7.36 -16.48
C LEU A 23 -30.83 -7.39 -16.98
N ILE A 24 -31.06 -8.04 -18.12
CA ILE A 24 -32.41 -8.30 -18.67
C ILE A 24 -33.23 -9.13 -17.65
N HIS A 25 -32.57 -9.83 -16.72
CA HIS A 25 -33.22 -10.58 -15.64
C HIS A 25 -33.60 -9.74 -14.40
N SER A 26 -32.91 -8.62 -14.12
CA SER A 26 -33.33 -7.71 -13.04
C SER A 26 -34.68 -7.06 -13.37
N GLN A 27 -34.89 -6.72 -14.65
CA GLN A 27 -36.15 -6.16 -15.12
C GLN A 27 -37.27 -7.21 -15.12
N ALA A 28 -36.98 -8.49 -15.43
CA ALA A 28 -37.96 -9.57 -15.37
C ALA A 28 -38.43 -9.87 -13.92
N LEU A 29 -37.51 -9.90 -12.95
CA LEU A 29 -37.83 -10.07 -11.52
C LEU A 29 -38.49 -8.84 -10.92
N SER A 30 -38.05 -7.63 -11.28
CA SER A 30 -38.72 -6.38 -10.89
C SER A 30 -40.13 -6.31 -11.49
N ASN A 31 -40.33 -6.74 -12.73
CA ASN A 31 -41.64 -6.86 -13.37
C ASN A 31 -42.51 -7.96 -12.72
N TRP A 32 -41.92 -9.03 -12.23
CA TRP A 32 -42.62 -10.09 -11.49
C TRP A 32 -43.04 -9.64 -10.09
N CYS A 33 -42.14 -9.02 -9.31
CA CYS A 33 -42.44 -8.41 -8.02
C CYS A 33 -43.46 -7.27 -8.15
N ASN A 34 -43.34 -6.43 -9.19
CA ASN A 34 -44.32 -5.39 -9.49
C ASN A 34 -45.66 -5.99 -9.92
N ARG A 35 -45.71 -7.08 -10.69
CA ARG A 35 -46.96 -7.79 -11.01
C ARG A 35 -47.64 -8.37 -9.77
N ILE A 36 -46.88 -8.93 -8.82
CA ILE A 36 -47.42 -9.45 -7.57
C ILE A 36 -47.94 -8.31 -6.69
N ARG A 37 -47.18 -7.21 -6.54
CA ARG A 37 -47.62 -6.00 -5.80
C ARG A 37 -48.84 -5.33 -6.44
N PHE A 38 -48.89 -5.21 -7.77
CA PHE A 38 -50.05 -4.65 -8.48
C PHE A 38 -51.30 -5.54 -8.41
N SER A 39 -51.16 -6.87 -8.42
CA SER A 39 -52.29 -7.78 -8.20
C SER A 39 -52.83 -7.69 -6.78
N ALA A 40 -51.96 -7.59 -5.77
CA ALA A 40 -52.38 -7.37 -4.39
C ALA A 40 -53.07 -6.00 -4.20
N ALA A 41 -52.54 -4.93 -4.83
CA ALA A 41 -53.14 -3.60 -4.79
C ALA A 41 -54.48 -3.51 -5.55
N LYS A 42 -54.62 -4.17 -6.71
CA LYS A 42 -55.92 -4.27 -7.43
C LYS A 42 -56.99 -5.01 -6.63
N LEU A 43 -56.59 -6.01 -5.81
CA LEU A 43 -57.52 -6.68 -4.89
C LEU A 43 -57.95 -5.75 -3.73
N ALA A 44 -57.07 -4.86 -3.26
CA ALA A 44 -57.39 -3.88 -2.22
C ALA A 44 -58.29 -2.74 -2.73
N VAL A 45 -58.14 -2.30 -3.98
CA VAL A 45 -58.98 -1.26 -4.59
C VAL A 45 -60.41 -1.74 -4.85
N ARG A 46 -60.62 -3.04 -5.17
CA ARG A 46 -61.96 -3.63 -5.31
C ARG A 46 -62.79 -3.67 -4.01
N LYS A 47 -62.19 -3.42 -2.83
CA LYS A 47 -62.91 -3.29 -1.56
C LYS A 47 -63.59 -1.93 -1.38
N LYS A 48 -63.23 -0.90 -2.16
CA LYS A 48 -63.81 0.45 -2.03
C LYS A 48 -65.12 0.65 -2.80
N ASP A 49 -65.45 -0.24 -3.75
CA ASP A 49 -66.63 -0.11 -4.62
C ASP A 49 -67.82 -1.02 -4.22
N PHE A 50 -67.72 -1.75 -3.10
CA PHE A 50 -68.83 -2.54 -2.54
C PHE A 50 -69.39 -1.85 -1.28
N GLY A 51 -69.91 -0.65 -1.47
CA GLY A 51 -70.69 0.06 -0.47
C GLY A 51 -71.86 0.76 -1.16
N ILE A 52 -73.07 0.56 -0.63
CA ILE A 52 -74.34 1.22 -0.96
C ILE A 52 -75.20 0.48 -2.00
N ALA A 53 -76.13 -0.35 -1.51
CA ALA A 53 -77.58 -0.23 -1.71
C ALA A 53 -78.28 -1.58 -1.51
N PHE A 54 -78.98 -1.77 -0.38
CA PHE A 54 -80.34 -2.32 -0.36
C PHE A 54 -80.92 -2.23 1.06
N VAL A 55 -81.89 -1.33 1.23
CA VAL A 55 -82.72 -1.19 2.43
C VAL A 55 -84.17 -1.12 1.95
N LEU A 56 -85.02 -1.90 2.65
CA LEU A 56 -86.50 -1.97 2.68
C LEU A 56 -87.18 -3.09 1.89
N GLY A 57 -87.84 -3.98 2.65
CA GLY A 57 -89.04 -4.66 2.15
C GLY A 57 -89.54 -5.93 2.87
N ILE A 58 -90.16 -5.73 4.05
CA ILE A 58 -91.36 -6.47 4.53
C ILE A 58 -91.21 -7.78 5.36
N ARG A 59 -91.86 -7.66 6.52
CA ARG A 59 -92.28 -8.58 7.60
C ARG A 59 -93.03 -9.87 7.20
N HIS A 60 -92.89 -10.83 8.13
CA HIS A 60 -93.83 -11.87 8.59
C HIS A 60 -94.00 -13.17 7.79
N LEU A 61 -93.45 -14.27 8.32
CA LEU A 61 -94.23 -15.34 8.96
C LEU A 61 -93.34 -16.30 9.77
N CYS A 62 -93.82 -16.66 10.96
CA CYS A 62 -93.27 -17.66 11.86
C CYS A 62 -93.40 -19.09 11.29
N ASP A 63 -92.44 -19.93 11.68
CA ASP A 63 -92.60 -21.32 12.16
C ASP A 63 -91.55 -22.28 11.57
N ARG A 64 -90.45 -22.45 12.30
CA ARG A 64 -89.98 -23.76 12.82
C ARG A 64 -88.63 -23.61 13.52
N CYS A 65 -88.64 -24.01 14.77
CA CYS A 65 -87.49 -24.12 15.65
C CYS A 65 -86.50 -25.20 15.19
N VAL A 66 -85.26 -25.03 15.66
CA VAL A 66 -84.12 -25.98 15.68
C VAL A 66 -83.27 -26.04 14.40
N ALA A 67 -82.40 -25.03 14.22
CA ALA A 67 -80.92 -25.17 14.19
C ALA A 67 -80.22 -23.91 13.59
N PRO A 68 -79.97 -22.82 14.35
CA PRO A 68 -79.26 -21.64 13.83
C PRO A 68 -77.78 -21.53 14.23
N ARG A 69 -77.24 -22.43 15.08
CA ARG A 69 -75.83 -22.34 15.52
C ARG A 69 -74.84 -22.91 14.50
N GLN A 70 -75.21 -23.96 13.78
CA GLN A 70 -74.30 -24.66 12.87
C GLN A 70 -74.01 -23.91 11.56
N THR A 71 -74.94 -23.08 11.06
CA THR A 71 -74.73 -22.31 9.83
C THR A 71 -73.82 -21.10 10.02
N MET A 72 -73.90 -20.43 11.18
CA MET A 72 -73.02 -19.32 11.51
C MET A 72 -71.58 -19.80 11.75
N GLU A 73 -71.40 -20.97 12.39
CA GLU A 73 -70.09 -21.61 12.55
C GLU A 73 -69.49 -22.05 11.21
N ALA A 74 -70.31 -22.57 10.28
CA ALA A 74 -69.86 -22.93 8.93
C ALA A 74 -69.43 -21.70 8.10
N GLU A 75 -70.15 -20.58 8.20
CA GLU A 75 -69.73 -19.32 7.56
C GLU A 75 -68.46 -18.73 8.21
N LEU A 76 -68.32 -18.83 9.53
CA LEU A 76 -67.13 -18.38 10.25
C LEU A 76 -65.91 -19.22 9.88
N ALA A 77 -66.09 -20.55 9.78
CA ALA A 77 -65.08 -21.49 9.32
C ALA A 77 -64.72 -21.27 7.84
N ALA A 78 -65.70 -21.01 6.97
CA ALA A 78 -65.46 -20.68 5.56
C ALA A 78 -64.74 -19.33 5.38
N ARG A 79 -64.97 -18.35 6.28
CA ARG A 79 -64.22 -17.10 6.31
C ARG A 79 -62.79 -17.29 6.83
N GLN A 80 -62.59 -18.18 7.81
CA GLN A 80 -61.26 -18.57 8.30
C GLN A 80 -60.42 -19.28 7.23
N PHE A 81 -61.04 -20.11 6.38
CA PHE A 81 -60.41 -20.73 5.20
C PHE A 81 -60.62 -19.95 3.90
N SER A 82 -60.74 -18.62 3.99
CA SER A 82 -60.81 -17.81 2.78
C SER A 82 -59.44 -17.76 2.09
N ALA A 83 -59.45 -17.67 0.75
CA ALA A 83 -58.22 -17.45 -0.04
C ALA A 83 -57.41 -16.22 0.44
N HIS A 84 -58.08 -15.26 1.09
CA HIS A 84 -57.43 -14.09 1.68
C HIS A 84 -56.55 -14.43 2.89
N ALA A 85 -57.00 -15.32 3.78
CA ALA A 85 -56.20 -15.76 4.93
C ALA A 85 -54.94 -16.49 4.45
N ILE A 86 -55.07 -17.40 3.48
CA ILE A 86 -53.93 -18.13 2.88
C ILE A 86 -52.94 -17.18 2.23
N LEU A 87 -53.42 -16.18 1.48
CA LEU A 87 -52.55 -15.17 0.87
C LEU A 87 -51.83 -14.31 1.91
N ASN A 88 -52.50 -13.96 3.01
CA ASN A 88 -51.88 -13.20 4.10
C ASN A 88 -50.78 -14.01 4.80
N GLU A 89 -50.98 -15.31 5.03
CA GLU A 89 -49.96 -16.20 5.60
C GLU A 89 -48.75 -16.38 4.68
N LEU A 90 -48.96 -16.46 3.36
CA LEU A 90 -47.86 -16.58 2.39
C LEU A 90 -47.18 -15.26 2.07
N HIS A 91 -47.84 -14.13 2.33
CA HIS A 91 -47.28 -12.81 2.02
C HIS A 91 -46.01 -12.53 2.81
N VAL A 92 -45.98 -12.89 4.09
CA VAL A 92 -44.83 -12.62 4.97
C VAL A 92 -43.59 -13.41 4.52
N PRO A 93 -43.62 -14.74 4.31
CA PRO A 93 -42.46 -15.49 3.81
C PRO A 93 -42.00 -15.05 2.41
N VAL A 94 -42.93 -14.76 1.49
CA VAL A 94 -42.57 -14.31 0.14
C VAL A 94 -41.89 -12.94 0.19
N THR A 95 -42.35 -12.04 1.06
CA THR A 95 -41.71 -10.74 1.27
C THR A 95 -40.30 -10.93 1.85
N ALA A 96 -40.14 -11.77 2.87
CA ALA A 96 -38.83 -12.09 3.45
C ALA A 96 -37.83 -12.68 2.42
N ILE A 97 -38.29 -13.54 1.51
CA ILE A 97 -37.48 -14.06 0.39
C ILE A 97 -37.03 -12.93 -0.54
N CYS A 98 -37.97 -12.05 -0.92
CA CYS A 98 -37.67 -10.90 -1.79
C CYS A 98 -36.66 -9.95 -1.14
N ASP A 99 -36.81 -9.71 0.17
CA ASP A 99 -35.92 -8.85 0.95
C ASP A 99 -34.51 -9.47 1.04
N ALA A 100 -34.39 -10.78 1.28
CA ALA A 100 -33.11 -11.47 1.32
C ALA A 100 -32.35 -11.41 -0.03
N ILE A 101 -33.05 -11.62 -1.16
CA ILE A 101 -32.45 -11.46 -2.50
C ILE A 101 -32.03 -10.01 -2.73
N SER A 102 -32.88 -9.05 -2.35
CA SER A 102 -32.60 -7.61 -2.52
C SER A 102 -31.39 -7.18 -1.69
N GLN A 103 -31.25 -7.72 -0.47
CA GLN A 103 -30.10 -7.50 0.40
C GLN A 103 -28.81 -8.03 -0.23
N LEU A 104 -28.81 -9.24 -0.81
CA LEU A 104 -27.63 -9.78 -1.49
C LEU A 104 -27.24 -8.94 -2.72
N HIS A 105 -28.20 -8.52 -3.54
CA HIS A 105 -27.92 -7.60 -4.64
C HIS A 105 -27.35 -6.26 -4.17
N ALA A 106 -27.84 -5.72 -3.05
CA ALA A 106 -27.32 -4.49 -2.47
C ALA A 106 -25.87 -4.68 -1.97
N GLN A 107 -25.56 -5.80 -1.33
CA GLN A 107 -24.20 -6.12 -0.89
C GLN A 107 -23.23 -6.29 -2.06
N ILE A 108 -23.64 -6.95 -3.15
CA ILE A 108 -22.80 -7.08 -4.35
C ILE A 108 -22.49 -5.70 -4.94
N ARG A 109 -23.51 -4.85 -5.10
CA ARG A 109 -23.31 -3.47 -5.58
C ARG A 109 -22.38 -2.68 -4.67
N GLN A 110 -22.59 -2.75 -3.35
CA GLN A 110 -21.74 -2.07 -2.39
C GLN A 110 -20.28 -2.53 -2.50
N ALA A 111 -20.02 -3.84 -2.63
CA ALA A 111 -18.66 -4.35 -2.78
C ALA A 111 -17.98 -3.86 -4.07
N ASP A 112 -18.72 -3.78 -5.18
CA ASP A 112 -18.20 -3.26 -6.45
C ASP A 112 -18.00 -1.72 -6.39
N GLU A 113 -18.91 -0.99 -5.74
CA GLU A 113 -18.79 0.46 -5.49
C GLU A 113 -17.60 0.79 -4.59
N ASP A 114 -17.40 0.05 -3.51
CA ASP A 114 -16.23 0.17 -2.62
C ASP A 114 -14.92 -0.05 -3.39
N ALA A 115 -14.85 -1.10 -4.22
CA ALA A 115 -13.69 -1.37 -5.05
C ALA A 115 -13.41 -0.24 -6.05
N GLN A 116 -14.47 0.32 -6.66
CA GLN A 116 -14.32 1.45 -7.58
C GLN A 116 -13.91 2.73 -6.85
N GLN A 117 -14.42 2.96 -5.64
CA GLN A 117 -14.05 4.10 -4.82
C GLN A 117 -12.58 4.02 -4.39
N GLU A 118 -12.09 2.84 -4.01
CA GLU A 118 -10.67 2.64 -3.69
C GLU A 118 -9.77 2.85 -4.92
N ARG A 119 -10.19 2.41 -6.12
CA ARG A 119 -9.49 2.77 -7.37
C ARG A 119 -9.39 4.28 -7.57
N ILE A 120 -10.52 4.99 -7.47
CA ILE A 120 -10.55 6.45 -7.67
C ILE A 120 -9.68 7.17 -6.63
N LYS A 121 -9.81 6.78 -5.35
CA LYS A 121 -9.02 7.32 -4.24
C LYS A 121 -7.52 7.16 -4.48
N HIS A 122 -7.10 6.00 -4.98
CA HIS A 122 -5.69 5.73 -5.30
C HIS A 122 -5.29 6.15 -6.73
N GLY A 123 -6.16 6.82 -7.49
CA GLY A 123 -5.86 7.30 -8.84
C GLY A 123 -5.62 6.20 -9.86
N ALA A 124 -6.15 4.99 -9.64
CA ALA A 124 -6.08 3.88 -10.56
C ALA A 124 -6.99 4.15 -11.78
N SER A 125 -6.41 4.06 -12.97
CA SER A 125 -7.11 4.14 -14.25
C SER A 125 -7.65 2.78 -14.67
N ASP A 126 -8.52 2.77 -15.69
CA ASP A 126 -8.95 1.54 -16.33
C ASP A 126 -7.77 0.91 -17.10
N PRO A 127 -7.39 -0.36 -16.83
CA PRO A 127 -6.30 -1.02 -17.56
C PRO A 127 -6.50 -1.06 -19.07
N SER A 128 -7.75 -1.04 -19.55
CA SER A 128 -8.06 -1.05 -20.98
C SER A 128 -7.64 0.23 -21.72
N ALA A 129 -7.31 1.30 -20.99
CA ALA A 129 -6.80 2.54 -21.56
C ALA A 129 -5.36 2.41 -22.09
N ALA A 130 -4.59 1.45 -21.59
CA ALA A 130 -3.20 1.23 -22.01
C ALA A 130 -3.12 0.10 -23.05
N SER A 131 -2.28 0.31 -24.07
CA SER A 131 -2.04 -0.72 -25.08
C SER A 131 -0.88 -1.62 -24.65
N PRO A 132 -0.98 -2.95 -24.83
CA PRO A 132 0.16 -3.85 -24.66
C PRO A 132 1.36 -3.49 -25.55
N ASP A 133 1.12 -2.86 -26.70
CA ASP A 133 2.19 -2.45 -27.63
C ASP A 133 2.77 -1.05 -27.33
N ASP A 134 2.29 -0.37 -26.28
CA ASP A 134 2.88 0.88 -25.81
C ASP A 134 4.37 0.70 -25.52
N VAL A 135 5.15 1.73 -25.84
CA VAL A 135 6.57 1.78 -25.50
C VAL A 135 6.73 2.64 -24.25
N LEU A 136 7.11 1.99 -23.16
CA LEU A 136 7.41 2.65 -21.89
C LEU A 136 8.80 3.27 -21.95
N LEU A 137 8.87 4.56 -21.61
CA LEU A 137 10.12 5.25 -21.32
C LEU A 137 10.29 5.23 -19.81
N LEU A 138 11.32 4.52 -19.34
CA LEU A 138 11.58 4.35 -17.91
C LEU A 138 12.91 5.02 -17.52
N ASN A 139 12.96 5.50 -16.30
CA ASN A 139 14.18 5.83 -15.59
C ASN A 139 14.27 4.89 -14.38
N VAL A 140 15.20 3.94 -14.41
CA VAL A 140 15.37 2.94 -13.35
C VAL A 140 16.64 3.24 -12.59
N GLY A 141 16.48 3.81 -11.40
CA GLY A 141 17.62 4.18 -10.54
C GLY A 141 18.62 5.18 -11.17
N GLY A 142 18.23 5.93 -12.19
CA GLY A 142 19.09 6.85 -12.95
C GLY A 142 19.43 6.37 -14.36
N SER A 143 19.16 5.09 -14.68
CA SER A 143 19.39 4.53 -16.01
C SER A 143 18.17 4.67 -16.92
N GLU A 144 18.40 5.07 -18.17
CA GLU A 144 17.33 5.24 -19.16
C GLU A 144 16.97 3.90 -19.83
N TRP A 145 15.68 3.59 -19.93
CA TRP A 145 15.19 2.36 -20.57
C TRP A 145 14.02 2.62 -21.51
N ARG A 146 13.93 1.79 -22.55
CA ARG A 146 12.84 1.77 -23.53
C ARG A 146 12.35 0.34 -23.70
N VAL A 147 11.16 0.04 -23.19
CA VAL A 147 10.63 -1.34 -23.16
C VAL A 147 9.19 -1.36 -23.63
N LYS A 148 8.78 -2.40 -24.37
CA LYS A 148 7.37 -2.58 -24.73
C LYS A 148 6.58 -3.03 -23.50
N ARG A 149 5.43 -2.42 -23.23
CA ARG A 149 4.59 -2.71 -22.06
C ARG A 149 4.31 -4.21 -21.91
N LYS A 150 3.92 -4.88 -23.00
CA LYS A 150 3.63 -6.32 -23.00
C LYS A 150 4.76 -7.20 -22.48
N LEU A 151 6.02 -6.81 -22.65
CA LEU A 151 7.14 -7.60 -22.13
C LEU A 151 7.17 -7.57 -20.60
N LEU A 152 6.74 -6.47 -19.98
CA LEU A 152 6.70 -6.32 -18.52
C LEU A 152 5.37 -6.75 -17.90
N THR A 153 4.34 -7.02 -18.71
CA THR A 153 2.98 -7.33 -18.20
C THR A 153 2.45 -8.70 -18.61
N GLN A 154 2.99 -9.32 -19.66
CA GLN A 154 2.48 -10.57 -20.22
C GLN A 154 3.54 -11.68 -20.20
N GLY A 155 3.07 -12.93 -20.24
CA GLY A 155 3.92 -14.09 -20.33
C GLY A 155 4.02 -14.88 -19.03
N GLU A 156 4.38 -16.16 -19.17
CA GLU A 156 4.39 -17.09 -18.04
C GLU A 156 5.40 -16.67 -16.97
N GLY A 157 4.90 -16.39 -15.77
CA GLY A 157 5.70 -15.94 -14.62
C GLY A 157 5.86 -14.43 -14.51
N VAL A 158 5.36 -13.65 -15.48
CA VAL A 158 5.29 -12.17 -15.39
C VAL A 158 3.88 -11.71 -15.00
N GLU A 159 2.84 -12.34 -15.55
CA GLU A 159 1.45 -12.02 -15.23
C GLU A 159 1.14 -12.20 -13.73
N GLY A 160 0.40 -11.24 -13.17
CA GLY A 160 0.01 -11.25 -11.74
C GLY A 160 1.14 -10.90 -10.77
N THR A 161 2.30 -10.45 -11.26
CA THR A 161 3.43 -9.98 -10.43
C THR A 161 3.34 -8.47 -10.16
N LEU A 162 4.12 -7.97 -9.18
CA LEU A 162 4.20 -6.54 -8.89
C LEU A 162 4.72 -5.74 -10.11
N LEU A 163 5.72 -6.26 -10.84
CA LEU A 163 6.24 -5.62 -12.05
C LEU A 163 5.13 -5.45 -13.10
N ALA A 164 4.32 -6.48 -13.31
CA ALA A 164 3.20 -6.43 -14.22
C ALA A 164 2.12 -5.45 -13.75
N ALA A 165 1.82 -5.39 -12.46
CA ALA A 165 0.89 -4.42 -11.90
C ALA A 165 1.37 -2.98 -12.13
N LEU A 166 2.63 -2.66 -11.80
CA LEU A 166 3.23 -1.33 -12.01
C LEU A 166 3.20 -0.92 -13.49
N CYS A 167 3.45 -1.86 -14.40
CA CYS A 167 3.50 -1.60 -15.84
C CYS A 167 2.15 -1.80 -16.55
N SER A 168 1.08 -2.13 -15.83
CA SER A 168 -0.23 -2.46 -16.43
C SER A 168 -0.90 -1.32 -17.18
N GLY A 169 -0.57 -0.07 -16.84
CA GLY A 169 -1.28 1.12 -17.30
C GLY A 169 -2.25 1.69 -16.28
N CYS A 170 -2.69 0.88 -15.30
CA CYS A 170 -3.59 1.33 -14.24
C CYS A 170 -3.00 2.49 -13.43
N TRP A 171 -1.68 2.50 -13.24
CA TRP A 171 -1.00 3.41 -12.33
C TRP A 171 -0.20 4.51 -13.03
N ASP A 172 -0.28 4.61 -14.37
CA ASP A 172 0.55 5.53 -15.18
C ASP A 172 0.41 7.01 -14.79
N GLY A 173 -0.76 7.42 -14.28
CA GLY A 173 -1.02 8.78 -13.79
C GLY A 173 -0.53 9.05 -12.37
N ARG A 174 -0.10 8.01 -11.65
CA ARG A 174 0.34 8.07 -10.25
C ARG A 174 1.80 7.72 -10.05
N LEU A 175 2.45 7.06 -11.02
CA LEU A 175 3.87 6.78 -10.97
C LEU A 175 4.68 8.09 -11.02
N VAL A 176 5.76 8.12 -10.25
CA VAL A 176 6.71 9.24 -10.25
C VAL A 176 7.30 9.39 -11.66
N ARG A 177 7.45 10.62 -12.14
CA ARG A 177 8.07 10.92 -13.43
C ARG A 177 9.24 11.86 -13.27
N ASP A 178 10.26 11.68 -14.09
CA ASP A 178 11.37 12.62 -14.17
C ASP A 178 11.05 13.83 -15.05
N ASP A 179 12.02 14.74 -15.14
CA ASP A 179 11.97 15.96 -15.95
C ASP A 179 11.68 15.68 -17.44
N LYS A 180 12.11 14.52 -17.95
CA LYS A 180 11.84 14.04 -19.31
C LYS A 180 10.54 13.24 -19.44
N GLN A 181 9.66 13.28 -18.44
CA GLN A 181 8.37 12.59 -18.40
C GLN A 181 8.46 11.05 -18.45
N ARG A 182 9.61 10.48 -18.12
CA ARG A 182 9.80 9.03 -18.06
C ARG A 182 9.32 8.52 -16.72
N VAL A 183 8.72 7.32 -16.71
CA VAL A 183 8.28 6.67 -15.47
C VAL A 183 9.51 6.30 -14.66
N PHE A 184 9.60 6.78 -13.43
CA PHE A 184 10.69 6.49 -12.53
C PHE A 184 10.39 5.24 -11.70
N LEU A 185 11.24 4.21 -11.82
CA LEU A 185 11.20 3.03 -10.97
C LEU A 185 12.34 3.15 -9.95
N ASN A 186 11.99 3.35 -8.68
CA ASN A 186 12.96 3.47 -7.61
C ASN A 186 13.52 2.09 -7.20
N MET A 187 14.38 1.55 -8.05
CA MET A 187 14.94 0.21 -7.99
C MET A 187 16.41 0.26 -8.44
N ASP A 188 17.21 -0.70 -7.99
CA ASP A 188 18.54 -0.91 -8.55
C ASP A 188 18.49 -1.24 -10.05
N SER A 189 19.30 -0.52 -10.84
CA SER A 189 19.28 -0.61 -12.30
C SER A 189 19.84 -1.94 -12.83
N GLU A 190 20.80 -2.54 -12.14
CA GLU A 190 21.37 -3.84 -12.50
C GLU A 190 20.41 -4.99 -12.16
N ALA A 191 19.70 -4.90 -11.03
CA ALA A 191 18.62 -5.84 -10.69
C ALA A 191 17.50 -5.81 -11.74
N PHE A 192 17.08 -4.62 -12.18
CA PHE A 192 16.11 -4.50 -13.27
C PHE A 192 16.65 -5.06 -14.59
N ARG A 193 17.91 -4.80 -14.94
CA ARG A 193 18.57 -5.38 -16.12
C ARG A 193 18.53 -6.91 -16.09
N ALA A 194 18.82 -7.52 -14.94
CA ALA A 194 18.78 -8.97 -14.77
C ALA A 194 17.37 -9.54 -15.00
N ILE A 195 16.34 -8.93 -14.39
CA ILE A 195 14.94 -9.33 -14.58
C ILE A 195 14.52 -9.16 -16.05
N HIS A 196 14.79 -8.00 -16.65
CA HIS A 196 14.44 -7.70 -18.03
C HIS A 196 15.11 -8.66 -19.03
N LYS A 197 16.39 -9.00 -18.80
CA LYS A 197 17.11 -10.00 -19.60
C LYS A 197 16.42 -11.36 -19.54
N ALA A 198 16.06 -11.84 -18.35
CA ALA A 198 15.38 -13.12 -18.18
C ALA A 198 13.99 -13.15 -18.87
N ILE A 199 13.27 -12.03 -18.86
CA ILE A 199 12.01 -11.87 -19.60
C ILE A 199 12.25 -12.01 -21.11
N LEU A 200 13.27 -11.32 -21.66
CA LEU A 200 13.61 -11.39 -23.08
C LEU A 200 14.06 -12.79 -23.50
N ASP A 201 14.86 -13.47 -22.67
CA ASP A 201 15.30 -14.83 -22.91
C ASP A 201 14.08 -15.79 -22.94
N ALA A 202 13.13 -15.63 -22.03
CA ALA A 202 11.89 -16.42 -22.02
C ALA A 202 11.00 -16.15 -23.24
N GLU A 203 10.87 -14.90 -23.68
CA GLU A 203 10.16 -14.55 -24.92
C GLU A 203 10.83 -15.15 -26.17
N THR A 204 12.16 -15.10 -26.24
CA THR A 204 12.95 -15.68 -27.33
C THR A 204 12.75 -17.20 -27.42
N MET A 205 12.67 -17.87 -26.26
CA MET A 205 12.40 -19.31 -26.21
C MET A 205 10.96 -19.63 -26.62
N ARG A 206 9.97 -18.85 -26.17
CA ARG A 206 8.54 -19.02 -26.53
C ARG A 206 8.29 -18.80 -28.02
N THR A 207 8.88 -17.77 -28.61
CA THR A 207 8.80 -17.51 -30.06
C THR A 207 9.45 -18.64 -30.89
N SER A 208 10.39 -19.37 -30.28
CA SER A 208 10.99 -20.59 -30.86
C SER A 208 10.19 -21.87 -30.57
N GLY A 209 8.97 -21.78 -30.00
CA GLY A 209 8.11 -22.91 -29.68
C GLY A 209 8.51 -23.70 -28.42
N LYS A 210 9.45 -23.18 -27.61
CA LYS A 210 9.87 -23.82 -26.36
C LYS A 210 9.10 -23.22 -25.18
N ALA A 211 8.66 -24.07 -24.25
CA ALA A 211 8.12 -23.61 -22.97
C ALA A 211 9.23 -22.92 -22.18
N ALA A 212 9.00 -21.68 -21.77
CA ALA A 212 9.93 -20.91 -20.95
C ALA A 212 9.15 -19.96 -20.04
N SER A 213 9.61 -19.88 -18.79
CA SER A 213 8.96 -19.13 -17.72
C SER A 213 10.01 -18.38 -16.91
N VAL A 214 9.65 -17.18 -16.46
CA VAL A 214 10.53 -16.35 -15.61
C VAL A 214 10.50 -16.81 -14.14
N LYS A 215 9.63 -17.76 -13.79
CA LYS A 215 9.52 -18.33 -12.44
C LYS A 215 10.84 -18.87 -11.88
N HIS A 216 11.74 -19.34 -12.74
CA HIS A 216 13.06 -19.82 -12.33
C HIS A 216 13.86 -18.76 -11.56
N LEU A 217 13.65 -17.46 -11.80
CA LEU A 217 14.32 -16.40 -11.04
C LEU A 217 13.98 -16.48 -9.54
N ILE A 218 12.71 -16.72 -9.21
CA ILE A 218 12.24 -16.86 -7.82
C ILE A 218 12.79 -18.14 -7.21
N ASP A 219 12.77 -19.24 -7.97
CA ASP A 219 13.32 -20.53 -7.52
C ASP A 219 14.82 -20.43 -7.24
N ASP A 220 15.57 -19.73 -8.11
CA ASP A 220 17.00 -19.54 -7.97
C ASP A 220 17.35 -18.61 -6.81
N ALA A 221 16.57 -17.54 -6.60
CA ALA A 221 16.68 -16.70 -5.41
C ALA A 221 16.37 -17.48 -4.12
N ALA A 222 15.37 -18.35 -4.15
CA ALA A 222 15.04 -19.22 -3.02
C ALA A 222 16.17 -20.23 -2.71
N LYS A 223 16.79 -20.83 -3.74
CA LYS A 223 17.95 -21.74 -3.57
C LYS A 223 19.16 -21.04 -2.91
N ARG A 224 19.32 -19.74 -3.13
CA ARG A 224 20.37 -18.92 -2.50
C ARG A 224 19.98 -18.39 -1.11
N ASN A 225 18.83 -18.79 -0.57
CA ASN A 225 18.26 -18.19 0.64
C ASN A 225 18.13 -16.65 0.55
N GLN A 226 17.88 -16.13 -0.65
CA GLN A 226 17.71 -14.69 -0.93
C GLN A 226 18.95 -13.84 -0.62
N THR A 227 20.14 -14.45 -0.63
CA THR A 227 21.40 -13.77 -0.34
C THR A 227 22.09 -13.20 -1.58
N GLY A 228 21.60 -13.50 -2.78
CA GLY A 228 22.15 -12.97 -4.02
C GLY A 228 21.93 -11.46 -4.17
N PRO A 229 22.80 -10.76 -4.92
CA PRO A 229 22.79 -9.30 -5.03
C PRO A 229 21.46 -8.74 -5.53
N HIS A 230 20.69 -9.49 -6.33
CA HIS A 230 19.41 -9.05 -6.88
C HIS A 230 18.20 -9.80 -6.30
N ASP A 231 18.41 -10.70 -5.33
CA ASP A 231 17.37 -11.64 -4.89
C ASP A 231 16.19 -10.94 -4.20
N PHE A 232 16.46 -9.90 -3.42
CA PHE A 232 15.41 -9.05 -2.82
C PHE A 232 14.49 -8.48 -3.91
N TRP A 233 15.08 -7.92 -4.95
CA TRP A 233 14.39 -7.27 -6.05
C TRP A 233 13.62 -8.26 -6.92
N VAL A 234 14.22 -9.42 -7.23
CA VAL A 234 13.54 -10.53 -7.91
C VAL A 234 12.33 -10.99 -7.10
N LYS A 235 12.51 -11.22 -5.79
CA LYS A 235 11.43 -11.61 -4.89
C LYS A 235 10.32 -10.56 -4.86
N LEU A 236 10.67 -9.28 -4.73
CA LEU A 236 9.69 -8.19 -4.66
C LEU A 236 8.92 -8.02 -5.98
N MET A 237 9.64 -7.91 -7.10
CA MET A 237 9.06 -7.58 -8.39
C MET A 237 8.35 -8.76 -9.06
N MET A 238 8.84 -9.98 -8.85
CA MET A 238 8.34 -11.18 -9.54
C MET A 238 7.42 -12.05 -8.68
N SER A 239 7.26 -11.78 -7.37
CA SER A 239 6.30 -12.54 -6.57
C SER A 239 4.86 -12.31 -7.08
N PRO A 240 4.04 -13.36 -7.21
CA PRO A 240 2.62 -13.20 -7.47
C PRO A 240 1.95 -12.40 -6.35
N LEU A 241 1.11 -11.44 -6.73
CA LEU A 241 0.27 -10.68 -5.79
C LEU A 241 -0.81 -11.58 -5.18
N ASP A 242 -1.34 -12.50 -5.98
CA ASP A 242 -2.25 -13.55 -5.55
C ASP A 242 -1.50 -14.80 -5.09
N LYS A 243 -0.77 -14.68 -3.98
CA LYS A 243 -0.50 -15.87 -3.16
C LYS A 243 -1.79 -16.27 -2.44
N THR A 244 -2.85 -16.58 -3.17
CA THR A 244 -3.87 -17.49 -2.63
C THR A 244 -3.20 -18.84 -2.57
N THR A 245 -2.62 -19.15 -1.41
CA THR A 245 -2.18 -20.50 -1.08
C THR A 245 -3.32 -21.44 -1.50
N PRO A 246 -3.09 -22.42 -2.39
CA PRO A 246 -4.13 -23.36 -2.81
C PRO A 246 -4.68 -24.25 -1.68
N ALA A 247 -4.38 -23.92 -0.42
CA ALA A 247 -4.86 -24.61 0.75
C ALA A 247 -6.35 -24.32 0.92
N GLU A 248 -7.14 -25.38 0.71
CA GLU A 248 -8.44 -25.57 1.37
C GLU A 248 -9.62 -24.78 0.82
N ALA A 249 -9.82 -24.82 -0.50
CA ALA A 249 -11.18 -24.75 -1.06
C ALA A 249 -11.61 -26.11 -1.63
N THR A 250 -11.24 -27.22 -0.98
CA THR A 250 -12.09 -28.40 -0.99
C THR A 250 -13.31 -28.05 -0.14
N SER A 251 -14.21 -27.21 -0.66
CA SER A 251 -15.52 -27.06 -0.04
C SER A 251 -16.14 -28.45 -0.15
N SER A 252 -16.07 -29.19 0.94
CA SER A 252 -16.86 -30.40 1.15
C SER A 252 -18.25 -30.04 0.69
N GLY A 253 -18.66 -30.66 -0.43
CA GLY A 253 -19.93 -30.37 -1.06
C GLY A 253 -20.98 -30.40 0.02
N GLY A 254 -21.50 -29.21 0.37
CA GLY A 254 -22.56 -29.07 1.33
C GLY A 254 -23.66 -29.96 0.80
N ALA A 255 -23.83 -31.12 1.45
CA ALA A 255 -24.83 -32.10 1.09
C ALA A 255 -26.12 -31.31 0.99
N GLY A 256 -26.57 -31.09 -0.25
CA GLY A 256 -27.76 -30.30 -0.54
C GLY A 256 -28.82 -30.86 0.36
N THR A 257 -29.21 -30.09 1.37
CA THR A 257 -30.19 -30.51 2.35
C THR A 257 -31.46 -30.52 1.55
N ASP A 258 -31.75 -31.67 0.94
CA ASP A 258 -32.88 -31.86 0.06
C ASP A 258 -34.10 -31.67 0.94
N LEU A 259 -34.63 -30.46 0.88
CA LEU A 259 -35.62 -29.92 1.81
C LEU A 259 -36.95 -30.55 1.41
N ARG A 260 -37.07 -31.84 1.71
CA ARG A 260 -38.18 -32.67 1.32
C ARG A 260 -39.25 -32.52 2.39
N LEU A 261 -40.29 -31.76 2.07
CA LEU A 261 -41.47 -31.66 2.93
C LEU A 261 -42.07 -33.06 3.11
N PRO A 262 -42.39 -33.50 4.34
CA PRO A 262 -43.03 -34.79 4.56
C PRO A 262 -44.37 -34.81 3.80
N THR A 263 -44.47 -35.66 2.78
CA THR A 263 -45.71 -35.83 1.99
C THR A 263 -46.76 -36.68 2.71
N THR A 264 -46.43 -37.25 3.87
CA THR A 264 -47.31 -38.15 4.62
C THR A 264 -48.47 -37.35 5.26
N GLY A 265 -49.67 -37.46 4.69
CA GLY A 265 -50.90 -36.88 5.24
C GLY A 265 -51.45 -35.64 4.51
N ILE A 266 -50.85 -35.22 3.38
CA ILE A 266 -51.36 -34.10 2.58
C ILE A 266 -52.53 -34.59 1.71
N PRO A 267 -53.72 -33.96 1.76
CA PRO A 267 -54.83 -34.31 0.88
C PRO A 267 -54.43 -34.20 -0.60
N ALA A 268 -54.89 -35.14 -1.44
CA ALA A 268 -54.54 -35.18 -2.86
C ALA A 268 -54.79 -33.85 -3.59
N GLU A 269 -55.82 -33.12 -3.16
CA GLU A 269 -56.22 -31.80 -3.68
C GLU A 269 -55.18 -30.69 -3.44
N MET A 270 -54.31 -30.83 -2.43
CA MET A 270 -53.23 -29.86 -2.13
C MET A 270 -51.89 -30.20 -2.79
N GLY A 271 -51.77 -31.37 -3.42
CA GLY A 271 -50.50 -31.86 -3.97
C GLY A 271 -49.84 -30.89 -4.95
N ASP A 272 -50.63 -30.29 -5.85
CA ASP A 272 -50.13 -29.31 -6.83
C ASP A 272 -49.63 -28.02 -6.19
N THR A 273 -50.31 -27.53 -5.15
CA THR A 273 -49.91 -26.31 -4.43
C THR A 273 -48.60 -26.52 -3.68
N VAL A 274 -48.47 -27.65 -2.97
CA VAL A 274 -47.24 -28.01 -2.25
C VAL A 274 -46.07 -28.17 -3.22
N LYS A 275 -46.30 -28.82 -4.37
CA LYS A 275 -45.29 -28.98 -5.42
C LYS A 275 -44.82 -27.63 -6.00
N ARG A 276 -45.74 -26.67 -6.17
CA ARG A 276 -45.38 -25.30 -6.60
C ARG A 276 -44.57 -24.56 -5.54
N LEU A 277 -44.95 -24.67 -4.26
CA LEU A 277 -44.21 -24.05 -3.16
C LEU A 277 -42.79 -24.63 -3.04
N GLU A 278 -42.66 -25.96 -3.14
CA GLU A 278 -41.37 -26.63 -3.18
C GLU A 278 -40.51 -26.13 -4.35
N GLY A 279 -41.10 -25.96 -5.54
CA GLY A 279 -40.43 -25.37 -6.70
C GLY A 279 -39.93 -23.95 -6.45
N ILE A 280 -40.73 -23.10 -5.78
CA ILE A 280 -40.33 -21.73 -5.40
C ILE A 280 -39.17 -21.77 -4.40
N MET A 281 -39.23 -22.64 -3.39
CA MET A 281 -38.16 -22.78 -2.39
C MET A 281 -36.85 -23.25 -3.03
N LYS A 282 -36.92 -24.21 -3.97
CA LYS A 282 -35.75 -24.65 -4.75
C LYS A 282 -35.17 -23.54 -5.62
N ALA A 283 -36.03 -22.79 -6.31
CA ALA A 283 -35.60 -21.64 -7.12
C ALA A 283 -34.96 -20.54 -6.26
N PHE A 284 -35.53 -20.23 -5.10
CA PHE A 284 -34.94 -19.30 -4.14
C PHE A 284 -33.58 -19.77 -3.64
N ALA A 285 -33.45 -21.03 -3.23
CA ALA A 285 -32.17 -21.57 -2.75
C ALA A 285 -31.08 -21.51 -3.83
N ALA A 286 -31.42 -21.85 -5.08
CA ALA A 286 -30.51 -21.75 -6.21
C ALA A 286 -30.09 -20.30 -6.49
N GLU A 287 -31.03 -19.36 -6.48
CA GLU A 287 -30.76 -17.94 -6.72
C GLU A 287 -29.93 -17.32 -5.59
N LYS A 288 -30.24 -17.67 -4.33
CA LYS A 288 -29.45 -17.27 -3.17
C LYS A 288 -28.01 -17.77 -3.29
N ALA A 289 -27.81 -19.04 -3.60
CA ALA A 289 -26.47 -19.62 -3.78
C ALA A 289 -25.69 -18.94 -4.93
N ARG A 290 -26.38 -18.61 -6.04
CA ARG A 290 -25.82 -17.85 -7.16
C ARG A 290 -25.34 -16.47 -6.71
N LEU A 291 -26.18 -15.74 -5.97
CA LEU A 291 -25.86 -14.40 -5.47
C LEU A 291 -24.76 -14.41 -4.40
N GLU A 292 -24.76 -15.39 -3.50
CA GLU A 292 -23.67 -15.59 -2.55
C GLU A 292 -22.34 -15.92 -3.26
N GLY A 293 -22.39 -16.66 -4.37
CA GLY A 293 -21.23 -16.86 -5.25
C GLY A 293 -20.73 -15.54 -5.87
N GLN A 294 -21.65 -14.70 -6.37
CA GLN A 294 -21.31 -13.38 -6.92
C GLN A 294 -20.74 -12.43 -5.86
N LEU A 295 -21.31 -12.42 -4.65
CA LEU A 295 -20.83 -11.63 -3.54
C LEU A 295 -19.43 -12.06 -3.12
N ARG A 296 -19.15 -13.36 -3.02
CA ARG A 296 -17.80 -13.89 -2.78
C ARG A 296 -16.83 -13.42 -3.86
N ALA A 297 -17.20 -13.54 -5.14
CA ALA A 297 -16.36 -13.08 -6.24
C ALA A 297 -16.10 -11.56 -6.21
N ALA A 298 -17.10 -10.76 -5.86
CA ALA A 298 -16.96 -9.31 -5.70
C ALA A 298 -16.00 -8.95 -4.56
N ASN A 299 -16.17 -9.59 -3.40
CA ASN A 299 -15.27 -9.42 -2.26
C ASN A 299 -13.84 -9.85 -2.61
N THR A 300 -13.65 -10.97 -3.32
CA THR A 300 -12.32 -11.40 -3.79
C THR A 300 -11.69 -10.38 -4.72
N ARG A 301 -12.45 -9.77 -5.65
CA ARG A 301 -11.93 -8.69 -6.52
C ARG A 301 -11.49 -7.47 -5.71
N ARG A 302 -12.28 -7.08 -4.70
CA ARG A 302 -11.94 -5.97 -3.80
C ARG A 302 -10.68 -6.28 -2.99
N ASP A 303 -10.59 -7.49 -2.42
CA ASP A 303 -9.43 -7.90 -1.63
C ASP A 303 -8.16 -8.01 -2.49
N HIS A 304 -8.28 -8.49 -3.73
CA HIS A 304 -7.21 -8.46 -4.72
C HIS A 304 -6.75 -7.02 -4.99
N LEU A 305 -7.69 -6.12 -5.29
CA LEU A 305 -7.38 -4.71 -5.55
C LEU A 305 -6.65 -4.07 -4.36
N ASN A 306 -7.08 -4.34 -3.12
CA ASN A 306 -6.43 -3.83 -1.92
C ASN A 306 -4.99 -4.34 -1.80
N LYS A 307 -4.75 -5.63 -2.07
CA LYS A 307 -3.39 -6.20 -2.09
C LYS A 307 -2.53 -5.58 -3.19
N GLU A 308 -3.11 -5.36 -4.37
CA GLU A 308 -2.43 -4.68 -5.48
C GLU A 308 -2.03 -3.26 -5.08
N ILE A 309 -2.98 -2.45 -4.57
CA ILE A 309 -2.75 -1.10 -4.06
C ILE A 309 -1.61 -1.11 -3.05
N GLN A 310 -1.67 -1.97 -2.03
CA GLN A 310 -0.65 -2.07 -0.99
C GLN A 310 0.74 -2.40 -1.56
N ALA A 311 0.79 -3.25 -2.57
CA ALA A 311 2.05 -3.66 -3.18
C ALA A 311 2.66 -2.58 -4.08
N VAL A 312 1.84 -1.82 -4.83
CA VAL A 312 2.32 -0.76 -5.73
C VAL A 312 2.56 0.57 -5.02
N GLU A 313 1.89 0.83 -3.89
CA GLU A 313 1.89 2.12 -3.17
C GLU A 313 3.30 2.69 -2.93
N PRO A 314 4.33 1.91 -2.53
CA PRO A 314 5.69 2.44 -2.33
C PRO A 314 6.39 2.98 -3.59
N PHE A 315 5.81 2.77 -4.77
CA PHE A 315 6.30 3.26 -6.07
C PHE A 315 5.41 4.37 -6.66
N LEU A 316 4.27 4.66 -6.04
CA LEU A 316 3.36 5.72 -6.47
C LEU A 316 3.72 7.04 -5.77
N LEU A 317 3.30 8.14 -6.39
CA LEU A 317 3.25 9.42 -5.71
C LEU A 317 2.35 9.32 -4.46
N PRO A 318 2.81 9.84 -3.30
CA PRO A 318 1.98 9.91 -2.10
C PRO A 318 0.62 10.57 -2.38
N LEU A 319 -0.42 10.15 -1.65
CA LEU A 319 -1.75 10.77 -1.79
C LEU A 319 -1.76 12.26 -1.40
N SER A 320 -0.84 12.64 -0.52
CA SER A 320 -0.60 14.03 -0.10
C SER A 320 0.84 14.42 -0.42
N GLY A 321 1.02 15.45 -1.26
CA GLY A 321 2.34 15.96 -1.62
C GLY A 321 2.92 15.31 -2.89
N GLY A 322 4.23 15.45 -3.07
CA GLY A 322 4.98 14.83 -4.15
C GLY A 322 6.18 14.06 -3.59
N ASP A 323 6.72 13.14 -4.37
CA ASP A 323 7.96 12.43 -4.05
C ASP A 323 8.99 12.73 -5.14
N HIS A 324 9.79 13.78 -4.91
CA HIS A 324 10.72 14.30 -5.91
C HIS A 324 11.84 13.30 -6.18
N ILE A 325 12.27 13.21 -7.44
CA ILE A 325 13.46 12.43 -7.80
C ILE A 325 14.69 13.24 -7.42
N ARG A 326 15.58 12.62 -6.64
CA ARG A 326 16.89 13.13 -6.26
C ARG A 326 17.95 12.36 -7.00
N SER A 327 18.94 13.05 -7.53
CA SER A 327 19.99 12.44 -8.35
C SER A 327 21.36 12.93 -7.96
N VAL A 328 22.35 12.04 -8.06
CA VAL A 328 23.77 12.35 -7.94
C VAL A 328 24.48 11.87 -9.20
N ASP A 329 25.38 12.69 -9.74
CA ASP A 329 26.31 12.27 -10.79
C ASP A 329 27.58 11.73 -10.11
N ALA A 330 27.87 10.46 -10.33
CA ALA A 330 29.11 9.82 -9.91
C ALA A 330 29.88 9.38 -11.15
N CYS A 331 31.07 9.94 -11.37
CA CYS A 331 31.94 9.66 -12.51
C CYS A 331 31.22 9.63 -13.87
N GLY A 332 30.27 10.54 -14.11
CA GLY A 332 29.50 10.63 -15.35
C GLY A 332 28.29 9.68 -15.43
N GLN A 333 28.01 8.93 -14.37
CA GLN A 333 26.82 8.08 -14.25
C GLN A 333 25.84 8.69 -13.25
N VAL A 334 24.61 8.90 -13.72
CA VAL A 334 23.52 9.42 -12.89
C VAL A 334 22.92 8.28 -12.06
N ILE A 335 22.83 8.50 -10.75
CA ILE A 335 22.19 7.61 -9.79
C ILE A 335 21.04 8.39 -9.18
N SER A 336 19.82 7.92 -9.43
CA SER A 336 18.59 8.60 -9.02
C SER A 336 17.80 7.78 -8.01
N THR A 337 17.15 8.43 -7.05
CA THR A 337 16.24 7.84 -6.07
C THR A 337 15.09 8.80 -5.78
N THR A 338 14.11 8.44 -4.95
CA THR A 338 13.07 9.40 -4.52
C THR A 338 13.37 10.02 -3.17
N GLN A 339 12.77 11.17 -2.87
CA GLN A 339 12.87 11.85 -1.58
C GLN A 339 12.53 10.90 -0.43
N SER A 340 11.49 10.08 -0.57
CA SER A 340 11.12 9.10 0.46
C SER A 340 12.22 8.07 0.76
N THR A 341 13.18 7.82 -0.16
CA THR A 341 14.39 7.03 0.16
C THR A 341 15.48 7.90 0.76
N VAL A 342 15.64 9.15 0.31
CA VAL A 342 16.62 10.08 0.92
C VAL A 342 16.30 10.29 2.40
N ASP A 343 15.02 10.35 2.77
CA ASP A 343 14.57 10.51 4.16
C ASP A 343 14.92 9.32 5.07
N THR A 344 15.32 8.17 4.51
CA THR A 344 15.81 7.01 5.29
C THR A 344 17.34 6.95 5.40
N MET A 345 18.05 7.89 4.76
CA MET A 345 19.51 7.98 4.78
C MET A 345 20.00 8.74 6.01
N ASN A 346 21.30 8.63 6.30
CA ASN A 346 21.96 9.50 7.28
C ASN A 346 22.23 10.89 6.69
N GLN A 347 22.62 11.83 7.55
CA GLN A 347 22.82 13.23 7.17
C GLN A 347 23.94 13.40 6.12
N GLU A 348 25.01 12.61 6.21
CA GLU A 348 26.15 12.67 5.30
C GLU A 348 25.72 12.35 3.86
N LEU A 349 24.91 11.32 3.68
CA LEU A 349 24.40 10.94 2.37
C LEU A 349 23.27 11.86 1.90
N ILE A 350 22.41 12.37 2.80
CA ILE A 350 21.41 13.40 2.45
C ILE A 350 22.10 14.64 1.88
N ASN A 351 23.17 15.11 2.52
CA ASN A 351 23.94 16.27 2.06
C ASN A 351 24.48 16.07 0.63
N ARG A 352 24.82 14.84 0.26
CA ARG A 352 25.26 14.48 -1.09
C ARG A 352 24.17 14.67 -2.14
N PHE A 353 22.89 14.50 -1.79
CA PHE A 353 21.76 14.73 -2.71
C PHE A 353 21.27 16.18 -2.71
N ASP A 354 21.28 16.86 -1.56
CA ASP A 354 20.63 18.17 -1.41
C ASP A 354 21.60 19.36 -1.40
N MET A 355 22.76 19.23 -0.77
CA MET A 355 23.69 20.35 -0.57
C MET A 355 24.84 20.39 -1.56
N TRP A 356 25.29 19.23 -2.04
CA TRP A 356 26.47 19.12 -2.89
C TRP A 356 26.05 18.66 -4.29
N PRO A 357 25.67 19.58 -5.20
CA PRO A 357 25.19 19.20 -6.53
C PRO A 357 26.33 18.82 -7.50
N GLY A 358 27.59 19.17 -7.20
CA GLY A 358 28.73 18.92 -8.09
C GLY A 358 29.07 17.44 -8.22
N PRO A 359 29.54 16.95 -9.38
CA PRO A 359 29.79 15.52 -9.62
C PRO A 359 30.76 14.90 -8.60
N VAL A 360 30.60 13.61 -8.34
CA VAL A 360 31.50 12.80 -7.51
C VAL A 360 32.50 12.09 -8.42
N ASP A 361 33.70 12.63 -8.56
CA ASP A 361 34.70 12.10 -9.51
C ASP A 361 35.63 11.03 -8.91
N VAL A 362 35.58 10.82 -7.59
CA VAL A 362 36.53 9.97 -6.85
C VAL A 362 35.91 8.69 -6.29
N VAL A 363 34.60 8.50 -6.45
CA VAL A 363 33.88 7.32 -5.95
C VAL A 363 33.32 6.54 -7.13
N GLN A 364 33.52 5.22 -7.13
CA GLN A 364 32.97 4.36 -8.17
C GLN A 364 31.43 4.46 -8.18
N PRO A 365 30.77 4.60 -9.36
CA PRO A 365 29.31 4.71 -9.43
C PRO A 365 28.59 3.52 -8.79
N ASP A 366 29.14 2.31 -8.96
CA ASP A 366 28.61 1.09 -8.36
C ASP A 366 28.53 1.18 -6.82
N HIS A 367 29.53 1.80 -6.18
CA HIS A 367 29.54 1.97 -4.73
C HIS A 367 28.38 2.86 -4.27
N ILE A 368 28.17 4.00 -4.94
CA ILE A 368 27.04 4.89 -4.62
C ILE A 368 25.71 4.20 -4.92
N SER A 369 25.59 3.48 -6.04
CA SER A 369 24.36 2.75 -6.40
C SER A 369 23.99 1.72 -5.34
N ARG A 370 24.96 0.95 -4.84
CA ARG A 370 24.78 -0.04 -3.77
C ARG A 370 24.40 0.58 -2.42
N ILE A 371 25.02 1.71 -2.05
CA ILE A 371 24.66 2.48 -0.85
C ILE A 371 23.20 2.97 -0.95
N VAL A 372 22.80 3.50 -2.11
CA VAL A 372 21.41 3.92 -2.32
C VAL A 372 20.48 2.71 -2.30
N ASP A 373 20.88 1.58 -2.88
CA ASP A 373 20.08 0.35 -2.88
C ASP A 373 19.84 -0.17 -1.46
N HIS A 374 20.83 -0.11 -0.56
CA HIS A 374 20.66 -0.44 0.86
C HIS A 374 19.47 0.32 1.48
N HIS A 375 19.40 1.64 1.28
CA HIS A 375 18.31 2.46 1.80
C HIS A 375 16.98 2.25 1.06
N ARG A 376 17.00 1.96 -0.26
CA ARG A 376 15.79 1.56 -1.00
C ARG A 376 15.17 0.30 -0.39
N ARG A 377 16.00 -0.71 -0.11
CA ARG A 377 15.57 -1.97 0.50
C ARG A 377 14.98 -1.75 1.89
N GLN A 378 15.64 -0.95 2.73
CA GLN A 378 15.11 -0.61 4.06
C GLN A 378 13.73 0.03 3.98
N ARG A 379 13.56 1.03 3.10
CA ARG A 379 12.27 1.70 2.88
C ARG A 379 11.18 0.73 2.43
N LEU A 380 11.54 -0.26 1.61
CA LEU A 380 10.63 -1.28 1.09
C LEU A 380 10.44 -2.48 2.04
N GLY A 381 10.87 -2.36 3.30
CA GLY A 381 10.64 -3.36 4.34
C GLY A 381 11.51 -4.61 4.24
N ALA A 382 12.67 -4.52 3.56
CA ALA A 382 13.65 -5.60 3.58
C ALA A 382 14.12 -5.90 5.01
N SER A 383 14.38 -7.17 5.32
CA SER A 383 15.06 -7.53 6.56
C SER A 383 16.46 -6.91 6.61
N PRO A 384 17.06 -6.72 7.81
CA PRO A 384 18.43 -6.22 7.90
C PRO A 384 19.44 -7.03 7.08
N ALA A 385 19.27 -8.35 7.01
CA ALA A 385 20.11 -9.22 6.18
C ALA A 385 19.96 -8.90 4.69
N GLU A 386 18.73 -8.83 4.16
CA GLU A 386 18.46 -8.50 2.76
C GLU A 386 18.91 -7.08 2.38
N ALA A 387 18.74 -6.12 3.30
CA ALA A 387 19.15 -4.73 3.12
C ALA A 387 20.67 -4.57 3.10
N ASN A 388 21.41 -5.42 3.81
CA ASN A 388 22.88 -5.37 3.86
C ASN A 388 23.57 -6.10 2.70
N VAL A 389 22.85 -6.91 1.91
CA VAL A 389 23.42 -7.62 0.75
C VAL A 389 24.16 -6.68 -0.22
N PRO A 390 23.63 -5.50 -0.63
CA PRO A 390 24.34 -4.59 -1.52
C PRO A 390 25.69 -4.09 -0.97
N LEU A 391 25.86 -4.10 0.35
CA LEU A 391 27.07 -3.65 1.04
C LEU A 391 28.18 -4.72 1.01
N GLN A 392 27.92 -5.89 0.43
CA GLN A 392 28.89 -6.97 0.27
C GLN A 392 29.45 -6.97 -1.16
N MET A 393 30.77 -7.08 -1.26
CA MET A 393 31.54 -7.19 -2.50
C MET A 393 32.12 -8.59 -2.66
N ASP A 394 32.39 -8.97 -3.91
CA ASP A 394 32.84 -10.32 -4.26
C ASP A 394 34.27 -10.61 -3.76
N THR A 395 35.10 -9.56 -3.62
CA THR A 395 36.49 -9.68 -3.18
C THR A 395 36.80 -8.79 -1.97
N ALA A 396 37.71 -9.24 -1.10
CA ALA A 396 38.14 -8.47 0.07
C ALA A 396 38.77 -7.11 -0.31
N ARG A 397 39.43 -7.02 -1.47
CA ARG A 397 40.01 -5.77 -1.96
C ARG A 397 38.92 -4.77 -2.35
N GLU A 398 37.91 -5.23 -3.08
CA GLU A 398 36.76 -4.39 -3.43
C GLU A 398 35.95 -4.01 -2.19
N GLN A 399 35.77 -4.94 -1.26
CA GLN A 399 35.10 -4.67 0.02
C GLN A 399 35.82 -3.55 0.78
N ALA A 400 37.14 -3.61 0.94
CA ALA A 400 37.89 -2.56 1.63
C ALA A 400 37.75 -1.19 0.94
N ALA A 401 37.78 -1.16 -0.40
CA ALA A 401 37.56 0.07 -1.15
C ALA A 401 36.11 0.58 -1.01
N PHE A 402 35.13 -0.32 -1.00
CA PHE A 402 33.74 0.01 -0.75
C PHE A 402 33.52 0.55 0.66
N ASP A 403 34.07 -0.10 1.68
CA ASP A 403 33.93 0.30 3.09
C ASP A 403 34.48 1.70 3.34
N ILE A 404 35.62 2.06 2.74
CA ILE A 404 36.15 3.44 2.79
C ILE A 404 35.13 4.42 2.20
N ASN A 405 34.55 4.11 1.05
CA ASN A 405 33.57 4.98 0.40
C ASN A 405 32.25 5.04 1.18
N ALA A 406 31.77 3.92 1.69
CA ALA A 406 30.55 3.83 2.49
C ALA A 406 30.69 4.55 3.83
N ALA A 407 31.89 4.53 4.44
CA ALA A 407 32.20 5.27 5.65
C ALA A 407 32.19 6.80 5.44
N MET A 408 32.64 7.29 4.27
CA MET A 408 32.52 8.72 3.93
C MET A 408 31.07 9.20 3.95
N TYR A 409 30.12 8.30 3.70
CA TYR A 409 28.68 8.57 3.74
C TYR A 409 28.00 7.97 4.97
N GLY A 410 28.73 7.66 6.05
CA GLY A 410 28.15 7.22 7.33
C GLY A 410 27.40 5.87 7.30
N VAL A 411 27.54 5.06 6.25
CA VAL A 411 26.79 3.79 6.10
C VAL A 411 27.50 2.65 6.84
N VAL A 412 28.83 2.62 6.81
CA VAL A 412 29.67 1.63 7.49
C VAL A 412 30.52 2.34 8.53
N LYS A 413 30.53 1.83 9.75
CA LYS A 413 31.47 2.27 10.78
C LYS A 413 32.78 1.51 10.58
N THR A 414 33.80 2.17 10.06
CA THR A 414 35.13 1.59 10.04
C THR A 414 35.77 1.78 11.41
N ASP A 415 36.01 0.68 12.12
CA ASP A 415 36.78 0.68 13.38
C ASP A 415 38.24 1.10 13.18
N THR A 416 38.67 1.25 11.93
CA THR A 416 39.98 1.77 11.59
C THR A 416 39.92 3.30 11.72
N PRO A 417 40.64 3.92 12.68
CA PRO A 417 40.81 5.36 12.72
C PRO A 417 41.70 5.76 11.52
N HIS A 418 41.12 5.80 10.32
CA HIS A 418 41.74 6.55 9.23
C HIS A 418 41.84 7.98 9.72
N GLY A 419 43.09 8.48 9.78
CA GLY A 419 43.47 9.75 10.39
C GLY A 419 42.37 10.78 10.21
N ALA A 420 41.73 11.11 11.33
CA ALA A 420 40.52 11.89 11.38
C ALA A 420 40.74 13.26 10.74
N GLN A 421 40.45 13.38 9.45
CA GLN A 421 39.90 14.60 8.94
C GLN A 421 38.44 14.58 9.41
N GLN A 422 38.26 14.96 10.68
CA GLN A 422 36.95 15.26 11.27
C GLN A 422 36.21 16.12 10.25
N THR A 423 35.01 15.70 9.86
CA THR A 423 34.11 16.48 9.04
C THR A 423 33.81 17.77 9.78
N SER A 424 34.64 18.78 9.53
CA SER A 424 34.41 20.13 10.03
C SER A 424 33.11 20.59 9.41
N ASP A 425 32.07 20.72 10.24
CA ASP A 425 31.00 21.66 9.94
C ASP A 425 31.65 23.03 9.63
N SER A 426 31.02 23.88 8.83
CA SER A 426 31.66 25.07 8.23
C SER A 426 32.31 26.05 9.24
N ASP A 427 32.02 25.89 10.53
CA ASP A 427 32.58 26.64 11.67
C ASP A 427 33.76 25.95 12.42
N GLY A 428 34.18 24.76 11.98
CA GLY A 428 35.27 23.98 12.59
C GLY A 428 34.88 23.20 13.86
N PHE A 429 33.61 22.88 14.06
CA PHE A 429 33.14 22.10 15.21
C PHE A 429 32.98 20.61 14.88
N THR A 430 33.26 19.76 15.86
CA THR A 430 33.19 18.30 15.84
C THR A 430 32.16 17.84 16.88
N SER A 431 31.29 16.89 16.54
CA SER A 431 30.34 16.30 17.50
C SER A 431 31.04 15.37 18.51
N ILE A 432 30.67 15.45 19.79
CA ILE A 432 30.96 14.40 20.79
C ILE A 432 29.80 13.38 20.87
N PRO A 433 30.04 12.18 21.43
CA PRO A 433 29.03 11.11 21.53
C PRO A 433 27.73 11.48 22.27
N PHE A 434 27.69 12.59 23.02
CA PHE A 434 26.52 13.07 23.75
C PHE A 434 25.71 14.15 22.99
N GLY A 435 26.05 14.42 21.72
CA GLY A 435 25.33 15.38 20.89
C GLY A 435 25.76 16.83 21.04
N ASP A 436 26.72 17.12 21.93
CA ASP A 436 27.36 18.44 21.98
C ASP A 436 28.40 18.59 20.86
N TRP A 437 28.73 19.82 20.50
CA TRP A 437 29.69 20.13 19.45
C TRP A 437 30.88 20.89 20.05
N TYR A 438 32.11 20.54 19.69
CA TYR A 438 33.30 21.21 20.19
C TYR A 438 34.29 21.59 19.10
N ARG A 439 35.10 22.61 19.36
CA ARG A 439 36.30 22.91 18.58
C ARG A 439 37.48 23.21 19.51
N ILE A 440 38.67 22.78 19.10
CA ILE A 440 39.90 23.06 19.83
C ILE A 440 40.42 24.42 19.38
N VAL A 441 40.49 25.38 20.31
CA VAL A 441 41.02 26.73 20.07
C VAL A 441 42.53 26.77 20.27
N THR A 442 43.04 25.95 21.18
CA THR A 442 44.47 25.83 21.46
C THR A 442 44.75 24.40 21.85
N GLU A 443 45.64 23.72 21.12
CA GLU A 443 46.01 22.34 21.44
C GLU A 443 46.79 22.27 22.75
N GLY A 444 46.42 21.29 23.60
CA GLY A 444 47.19 20.95 24.78
C GLY A 444 48.27 19.92 24.47
N SER A 445 49.40 20.01 25.15
CA SER A 445 50.55 19.10 24.96
C SER A 445 50.74 18.10 26.09
N GLY A 446 50.03 18.25 27.22
CA GLY A 446 50.20 17.36 28.35
C GLY A 446 49.38 16.07 28.29
N ARG A 447 49.41 15.31 29.39
CA ARG A 447 48.63 14.08 29.52
C ARG A 447 47.13 14.38 29.57
N VAL A 448 46.33 13.41 29.20
CA VAL A 448 44.86 13.44 29.30
C VAL A 448 44.47 13.03 30.73
N PRO A 449 43.53 13.72 31.40
CA PRO A 449 43.02 13.33 32.70
C PRO A 449 42.35 11.94 32.69
N THR A 450 42.50 11.21 33.78
CA THR A 450 41.72 10.01 34.09
C THR A 450 40.56 10.35 35.01
N LEU A 451 39.60 9.44 35.17
CA LEU A 451 38.45 9.62 36.07
C LEU A 451 38.86 9.94 37.52
N ASN A 452 40.01 9.45 37.98
CA ASN A 452 40.43 9.62 39.37
C ASN A 452 41.28 10.86 39.63
N ASP A 453 41.73 11.52 38.57
CA ASP A 453 42.55 12.71 38.68
C ASP A 453 41.74 13.90 39.23
N SER A 454 42.42 14.78 39.98
CA SER A 454 41.94 16.13 40.26
C SER A 454 42.48 17.05 39.19
N VAL A 455 41.62 17.84 38.56
CA VAL A 455 42.04 18.76 37.50
C VAL A 455 41.83 20.19 37.91
N ARG A 456 42.76 21.05 37.53
CA ARG A 456 42.61 22.50 37.60
C ARG A 456 42.20 23.01 36.23
N TYR A 457 41.10 23.73 36.14
CA TYR A 457 40.58 24.26 34.86
C TYR A 457 39.96 25.65 34.99
N ASP A 458 39.92 26.39 33.88
CA ASP A 458 39.07 27.56 33.71
C ASP A 458 37.80 27.16 32.95
N TRP A 459 36.66 27.76 33.31
CA TRP A 459 35.39 27.60 32.63
C TRP A 459 34.68 28.95 32.53
N ILE A 460 34.47 29.38 31.29
CA ILE A 460 33.69 30.57 30.95
C ILE A 460 32.52 30.13 30.09
N ALA A 461 31.32 30.64 30.39
CA ALA A 461 30.12 30.26 29.64
C ALA A 461 29.24 31.47 29.32
N TRP A 462 28.58 31.43 28.17
CA TRP A 462 27.77 32.51 27.59
C TRP A 462 26.40 31.98 27.15
N CYS A 463 25.39 32.83 27.19
CA CYS A 463 24.05 32.52 26.65
C CYS A 463 23.95 32.73 25.13
N ASP A 464 24.71 33.68 24.60
CA ASP A 464 24.48 34.31 23.31
C ASP A 464 25.50 33.90 22.23
N ALA A 465 26.80 33.94 22.54
CA ALA A 465 27.89 33.45 21.67
C ALA A 465 29.23 33.42 22.45
N PHE A 466 30.28 32.80 21.91
CA PHE A 466 31.62 32.77 22.54
C PHE A 466 32.25 34.16 22.74
N ASP A 467 31.86 35.14 21.94
CA ASP A 467 32.24 36.56 22.01
C ASP A 467 31.12 37.45 22.57
N GLY A 468 30.04 36.83 23.06
CA GLY A 468 28.88 37.50 23.60
C GLY A 468 29.16 38.28 24.89
N GLN A 469 28.30 39.26 25.18
CA GLN A 469 28.42 40.08 26.39
C GLN A 469 27.76 39.41 27.61
N ARG A 470 26.89 38.41 27.40
CA ARG A 470 26.11 37.78 28.46
C ARG A 470 26.80 36.53 29.00
N ARG A 471 27.76 36.73 29.91
CA ARG A 471 28.41 35.64 30.66
C ARG A 471 27.51 35.11 31.76
N VAL A 472 27.36 33.79 31.82
CA VAL A 472 26.66 33.07 32.90
C VAL A 472 27.64 32.65 33.99
N TYR A 473 28.82 32.18 33.58
CA TYR A 473 29.88 31.72 34.48
C TYR A 473 31.26 32.24 34.00
N ASP A 474 32.13 32.62 34.94
CA ASP A 474 33.57 32.90 34.72
C ASP A 474 34.32 32.37 35.95
N ARG A 475 34.63 31.08 35.92
CA ARG A 475 35.32 30.36 37.00
C ARG A 475 36.75 30.10 36.55
N ARG A 476 37.73 30.52 37.33
CA ARG A 476 39.15 30.38 36.98
C ARG A 476 39.92 29.60 38.03
N GLY A 477 40.79 28.70 37.58
CA GLY A 477 41.64 27.87 38.45
C GLY A 477 40.85 26.95 39.38
N TRP A 478 39.66 26.51 38.99
CA TRP A 478 38.85 25.60 39.81
C TRP A 478 39.49 24.22 39.83
N VAL A 479 39.61 23.64 41.02
CA VAL A 479 40.12 22.28 41.23
C VAL A 479 38.94 21.36 41.51
N TYR A 480 38.80 20.30 40.73
CA TYR A 480 37.70 19.35 40.87
C TYR A 480 38.15 17.95 40.44
N ARG A 481 37.65 16.91 41.11
CA ARG A 481 37.93 15.53 40.72
C ARG A 481 37.09 15.16 39.50
N VAL A 482 37.70 14.54 38.48
CA VAL A 482 37.01 14.24 37.21
C VAL A 482 35.80 13.33 37.42
N SER A 483 35.87 12.37 38.35
CA SER A 483 34.75 11.49 38.71
C SER A 483 33.52 12.21 39.22
N ASP A 484 33.70 13.39 39.82
CA ASP A 484 32.64 14.15 40.47
C ASP A 484 31.98 15.14 39.47
N MET A 485 32.57 15.30 38.28
CA MET A 485 32.00 16.10 37.21
C MET A 485 30.82 15.37 36.56
N GLY A 486 29.75 16.11 36.28
CA GLY A 486 28.54 15.59 35.63
C GLY A 486 28.49 15.90 34.13
N GLY A 487 27.78 15.05 33.39
CA GLY A 487 27.36 15.32 32.01
C GLY A 487 28.51 15.61 31.04
N TRP A 488 28.26 16.57 30.15
CA TRP A 488 29.19 16.98 29.08
C TRP A 488 30.55 17.46 29.62
N LEU A 489 30.60 18.07 30.81
CA LEU A 489 31.83 18.64 31.38
C LEU A 489 32.86 17.55 31.68
N ARG A 490 32.41 16.40 32.20
CA ARG A 490 33.28 15.25 32.48
C ARG A 490 33.90 14.71 31.19
N GLU A 491 33.07 14.50 30.17
CA GLU A 491 33.50 13.92 28.89
C GLU A 491 34.43 14.88 28.13
N ALA A 492 34.15 16.19 28.19
CA ALA A 492 35.05 17.21 27.66
C ALA A 492 36.42 17.13 28.34
N VAL A 493 36.47 17.12 29.68
CA VAL A 493 37.74 17.06 30.43
C VAL A 493 38.50 15.76 30.19
N LEU A 494 37.81 14.61 30.14
CA LEU A 494 38.42 13.29 29.85
C LEU A 494 39.00 13.18 28.44
N SER A 495 38.62 14.08 27.53
CA SER A 495 39.13 14.12 26.16
C SER A 495 40.05 15.31 25.89
N MET A 496 40.32 16.16 26.89
CA MET A 496 41.22 17.30 26.79
C MET A 496 42.64 16.95 27.23
N ARG A 497 43.64 17.62 26.65
CA ARG A 497 45.04 17.57 27.12
C ARG A 497 45.36 18.77 28.02
N VAL A 498 46.27 18.59 28.98
CA VAL A 498 46.76 19.72 29.78
C VAL A 498 47.34 20.80 28.86
N GLY A 499 46.91 22.04 29.07
CA GLY A 499 47.21 23.21 28.24
C GLY A 499 46.15 23.52 27.18
N GLU A 500 45.20 22.60 26.93
CA GLU A 500 44.19 22.75 25.87
C GLU A 500 43.13 23.81 26.23
N VAL A 501 42.71 24.57 25.21
CA VAL A 501 41.54 25.44 25.25
C VAL A 501 40.52 24.92 24.23
N ARG A 502 39.29 24.67 24.70
CA ARG A 502 38.21 24.10 23.90
C ARG A 502 36.95 24.95 24.01
N GLN A 503 36.29 25.16 22.90
CA GLN A 503 34.97 25.80 22.81
C GLN A 503 33.91 24.73 22.52
N ILE A 504 32.80 24.76 23.24
CA ILE A 504 31.74 23.75 23.21
C ILE A 504 30.39 24.46 23.05
N LYS A 505 29.60 24.04 22.05
CA LYS A 505 28.19 24.40 21.88
C LYS A 505 27.35 23.31 22.57
N LEU A 506 26.67 23.68 23.64
CA LEU A 506 25.76 22.81 24.38
C LEU A 506 24.37 22.81 23.74
N PRO A 507 23.55 21.77 23.97
CA PRO A 507 22.18 21.72 23.50
C PRO A 507 21.33 22.89 24.04
N ASP A 508 20.22 23.17 23.37
CA ASP A 508 19.41 24.37 23.59
C ASP A 508 18.73 24.45 24.97
N ASP A 509 18.71 23.34 25.72
CA ASP A 509 18.15 23.23 27.07
C ASP A 509 19.10 23.76 28.16
N TYR A 510 20.38 23.98 27.83
CA TYR A 510 21.33 24.66 28.72
C TYR A 510 21.17 26.19 28.63
N ILE A 511 21.18 26.86 29.78
CA ILE A 511 21.15 28.33 29.86
C ILE A 511 22.45 28.92 29.29
N ASP A 512 23.54 28.18 29.38
CA ASP A 512 24.90 28.55 29.01
C ASP A 512 25.38 27.81 27.75
N ARG A 513 24.65 28.01 26.65
CA ARG A 513 24.82 27.31 25.35
C ARG A 513 26.22 27.33 24.76
N TYR A 514 27.08 28.28 25.14
CA TYR A 514 28.44 28.39 24.66
C TYR A 514 29.40 28.33 25.84
N ALA A 515 30.29 27.33 25.86
CA ALA A 515 31.24 27.14 26.96
C ALA A 515 32.69 27.08 26.43
N GLN A 516 33.60 27.84 27.04
CA GLN A 516 35.04 27.74 26.82
C GLN A 516 35.69 27.13 28.06
N LEU A 517 36.33 25.99 27.86
CA LEU A 517 37.11 25.29 28.88
C LEU A 517 38.60 25.44 28.59
N ARG A 518 39.39 25.62 29.65
CA ARG A 518 40.85 25.51 29.60
C ARG A 518 41.34 24.55 30.66
N LEU A 519 41.99 23.47 30.26
CA LEU A 519 42.57 22.52 31.20
C LEU A 519 43.98 22.99 31.58
N ILE A 520 44.18 23.44 32.82
CA ILE A 520 45.42 24.09 33.27
C ILE A 520 46.45 23.05 33.72
N SER A 521 46.05 22.14 34.60
CA SER A 521 46.92 21.12 35.17
C SER A 521 46.13 19.95 35.72
N ILE A 522 46.81 18.84 35.95
CA ILE A 522 46.30 17.71 36.72
C ILE A 522 47.11 17.67 38.02
N GLU A 523 46.42 17.58 39.15
CA GLU A 523 46.98 17.63 40.51
C GLU A 523 47.22 16.25 41.11
#